data_AF-T1ASL8-F1
#
_entry.id   AF-T1ASL8-F1
#
_cell.length_a   1.000
_cell.length_b   1.000
_cell.length_c   1.000
_cell.angle_alpha   90.00
_cell.angle_beta   90.00
_cell.angle_gamma   90.00
#
_symmetry.space_group_name_H-M   'P 1'
#
loop_
_entity.id
_entity.type
_entity.pdbx_description
1 polymer ?
#
loop_
_entity_poly.entity_id
_entity_poly.type
_entity_poly.pdbx_seq_one_letter_code
_entity_poly.pdbx_strand_id
1 'polypeptide(L)'
;WPLLTGERAHYELAAGRDPLPLLQAMVRMASSGGMLPEQVWDAAPIAKRFLEPGRPTGGAMPLVWAHAEFIKLATSRAIGRPFDRPEPVWSRYGGKRPPLKRVFW
;
A
#
# COMPACT_ATOMS: atom_id res chain seq x y z
N TRP A 1 2.83 -8.68 2.02
CA TRP A 1 2.66 -7.93 0.76
C TRP A 1 2.81 -6.44 1.02
N PRO A 2 3.96 -5.81 0.68
CA PRO A 2 4.18 -4.38 0.88
C PRO A 2 3.14 -3.49 0.21
N LEU A 3 2.58 -3.93 -0.93
CA LEU A 3 1.46 -3.29 -1.61
C LEU A 3 0.28 -2.98 -0.67
N LEU A 4 -0.14 -3.96 0.13
CA LEU A 4 -1.30 -3.81 1.03
C LEU A 4 -1.04 -2.81 2.17
N THR A 5 0.22 -2.63 2.56
CA THR A 5 0.63 -1.56 3.47
C THR A 5 0.39 -0.19 2.84
N GLY A 6 0.68 -0.05 1.53
CA GLY A 6 0.40 1.16 0.76
C GLY A 6 -1.10 1.46 0.64
N GLU A 7 -1.90 0.45 0.31
CA GLU A 7 -3.36 0.60 0.23
C GLU A 7 -3.97 1.01 1.58
N ARG A 8 -3.51 0.39 2.67
CA ARG A 8 -3.88 0.79 4.04
C ARG A 8 -3.50 2.25 4.30
N ALA A 9 -2.32 2.69 3.88
CA ALA A 9 -1.89 4.07 4.09
C ALA A 9 -2.75 5.08 3.31
N HIS A 10 -3.16 4.74 2.08
CA HIS A 10 -4.13 5.54 1.33
C HIS A 10 -5.47 5.65 2.05
N TYR A 11 -5.93 4.56 2.68
CA TYR A 11 -7.11 4.60 3.54
C TYR A 11 -6.92 5.50 4.76
N GLU A 12 -5.79 5.38 5.48
CA GLU A 12 -5.50 6.22 6.65
C GLU A 12 -5.48 7.70 6.27
N LEU A 13 -4.87 8.05 5.13
CA LEU A 13 -4.90 9.40 4.57
C LEU A 13 -6.32 9.87 4.29
N ALA A 14 -7.13 9.05 3.63
CA ALA A 14 -8.53 9.39 3.34
C ALA A 14 -9.38 9.55 4.61
N ALA A 15 -8.99 8.90 5.71
CA ALA A 15 -9.59 9.03 7.03
C ALA A 15 -9.02 10.21 7.86
N GLY A 16 -8.15 11.06 7.27
CA GLY A 16 -7.58 12.24 7.92
C GLY A 16 -6.41 11.93 8.88
N ARG A 17 -5.77 10.77 8.75
CA ARG A 17 -4.64 10.33 9.58
C ARG A 17 -3.33 10.37 8.78
N ASP A 18 -2.20 10.53 9.44
CA ASP A 18 -0.89 10.61 8.77
C ASP A 18 -0.47 9.22 8.23
N PRO A 19 -0.28 9.07 6.90
CA PRO A 19 0.15 7.80 6.32
C PRO A 19 1.66 7.54 6.47
N LEU A 20 2.45 8.50 6.99
CA LEU A 20 3.92 8.40 7.05
C LEU A 20 4.44 7.09 7.69
N PRO A 21 3.90 6.57 8.81
CA PRO A 21 4.42 5.35 9.41
C PRO A 21 4.34 4.14 8.48
N LEU A 22 3.29 4.06 7.65
CA LEU A 22 3.07 2.99 6.68
C LEU A 22 3.94 3.17 5.43
N LEU A 23 4.11 4.42 4.96
CA LEU A 23 5.06 4.73 3.89
C LEU A 23 6.49 4.32 4.28
N GLN A 24 6.91 4.63 5.52
CA GLN A 24 8.20 4.19 6.05
C GLN A 24 8.28 2.67 6.22
N ALA A 25 7.17 2.00 6.55
CA ALA A 25 7.12 0.55 6.62
C ALA A 25 7.38 -0.09 5.25
N MET A 26 6.81 0.46 4.17
CA MET A 26 7.13 0.02 2.80
C MET A 26 8.61 0.17 2.50
N VAL A 27 9.24 1.31 2.85
CA VAL A 27 10.69 1.50 2.66
C VAL A 27 11.51 0.41 3.36
N ARG A 28 11.16 0.06 4.60
CA ARG A 28 11.86 -1.00 5.37
C ARG A 28 11.72 -2.40 4.76
N MET A 29 10.67 -2.64 3.98
CA MET A 29 10.42 -3.89 3.27
C MET A 29 11.20 -4.04 1.95
N ALA A 30 11.83 -2.96 1.48
CA ALA A 30 12.60 -2.97 0.23
C ALA A 30 13.91 -3.77 0.36
N SER A 31 14.40 -4.26 -0.78
CA SER A 31 15.75 -4.82 -0.87
C SER A 31 16.83 -3.76 -0.62
N SER A 32 18.10 -4.17 -0.48
CA SER A 32 19.23 -3.24 -0.41
C SER A 32 19.34 -2.31 -1.62
N GLY A 33 18.86 -2.76 -2.79
CA GLY A 33 18.78 -1.94 -4.01
C GLY A 33 17.52 -1.06 -4.10
N GLY A 34 16.71 -0.98 -3.04
CA GLY A 34 15.49 -0.17 -3.02
C GLY A 34 14.29 -0.80 -3.75
N MET A 35 14.37 -2.06 -4.16
CA MET A 35 13.27 -2.73 -4.87
C MET A 35 12.23 -3.24 -3.87
N LEU A 36 10.98 -2.79 -4.01
CA LEU A 36 9.84 -3.38 -3.31
C LEU A 36 9.47 -4.75 -3.90
N PRO A 37 9.41 -5.81 -3.08
CA PRO A 37 8.97 -7.13 -3.51
C PRO A 37 7.45 -7.26 -3.52
N GLU A 38 6.93 -8.33 -4.12
CA GLU A 38 5.55 -8.77 -3.93
C GLU A 38 5.30 -9.16 -2.46
N GLN A 39 6.22 -9.92 -1.86
CA GLN A 39 6.07 -10.48 -0.53
C GLN A 39 7.32 -10.28 0.32
N VAL A 40 7.09 -10.21 1.63
CA VAL A 40 8.14 -10.23 2.66
C VAL A 40 7.89 -11.41 3.59
N TRP A 41 8.96 -11.95 4.15
CA TRP A 41 8.88 -13.06 5.08
C TRP A 41 8.26 -12.60 6.40
N ASP A 42 7.32 -13.37 6.95
CA ASP A 42 6.52 -13.01 8.13
C ASP A 42 6.68 -13.98 9.30
N ALA A 43 7.57 -14.98 9.17
CA ALA A 43 7.83 -15.99 10.18
C ALA A 43 9.25 -15.87 10.77
N ALA A 44 9.59 -16.77 11.71
CA ALA A 44 10.93 -16.88 12.25
C ALA A 44 11.98 -17.04 11.13
N PRO A 45 13.21 -16.52 11.30
CA PRO A 45 14.22 -16.54 10.26
C PRO A 45 14.65 -17.96 9.88
N ILE A 46 14.95 -18.16 8.60
CA ILE A 46 15.49 -19.41 8.06
C ILE A 46 16.80 -19.08 7.31
N ALA A 47 17.91 -19.04 8.05
CA ALA A 47 19.22 -18.61 7.55
C ALA A 47 19.67 -19.38 6.29
N LYS A 48 19.47 -20.70 6.24
CA LYS A 48 19.82 -21.55 5.09
C LYS A 48 19.06 -21.22 3.79
N ARG A 49 18.00 -20.40 3.88
CA ARG A 49 17.19 -19.94 2.73
C ARG A 49 17.26 -18.43 2.55
N PHE A 50 18.10 -17.72 3.32
CA PHE A 50 18.19 -16.26 3.31
C PHE A 50 16.83 -15.57 3.58
N LEU A 51 16.00 -16.18 4.42
CA LEU A 51 14.69 -15.64 4.80
C LEU A 51 14.77 -14.99 6.18
N GLU A 52 14.44 -13.69 6.23
CA GLU A 52 14.48 -12.86 7.43
C GLU A 52 13.16 -12.09 7.56
N PRO A 53 12.57 -11.99 8.78
CA PRO A 53 11.32 -11.26 8.98
C PRO A 53 11.34 -9.85 8.38
N GLY A 54 10.32 -9.51 7.62
CA GLY A 54 10.16 -8.21 6.95
C GLY A 54 11.04 -8.01 5.71
N ARG A 55 11.86 -8.99 5.32
CA ARG A 55 12.73 -8.93 4.12
C ARG A 55 12.11 -9.68 2.94
N PRO A 56 12.50 -9.38 1.69
CA PRO A 56 11.98 -10.05 0.50
C PRO A 56 12.05 -11.57 0.58
N THR A 57 11.00 -12.27 0.14
CA THR A 57 10.94 -13.75 0.19
C THR A 57 11.70 -14.45 -0.94
N GLY A 58 12.20 -13.70 -1.94
CA GLY A 58 12.73 -14.26 -3.19
C GLY A 58 11.67 -14.48 -4.29
N GLY A 59 10.41 -14.12 -4.05
CA GLY A 59 9.38 -14.03 -5.09
C GLY A 59 9.59 -12.85 -6.05
N ALA A 60 8.52 -12.44 -6.74
CA ALA A 60 8.61 -11.34 -7.72
C ALA A 60 9.17 -10.04 -7.09
N MET A 61 10.28 -9.55 -7.63
CA MET A 61 10.93 -8.30 -7.22
C MET A 61 11.78 -7.74 -8.38
N PRO A 62 11.56 -6.48 -8.81
CA PRO A 62 10.57 -5.54 -8.27
C PRO A 62 9.14 -5.94 -8.66
N LEU A 63 8.20 -5.79 -7.72
CA LEU A 63 6.79 -5.74 -8.08
C LEU A 63 6.47 -4.29 -8.48
N VAL A 64 6.26 -4.04 -9.77
CA VAL A 64 5.99 -2.69 -10.30
C VAL A 64 4.73 -2.09 -9.68
N TRP A 65 3.72 -2.92 -9.34
CA TRP A 65 2.52 -2.46 -8.64
C TRP A 65 2.85 -1.91 -7.24
N ALA A 66 3.69 -2.58 -6.44
CA ALA A 66 4.10 -2.07 -5.14
C ALA A 66 4.86 -0.74 -5.25
N HIS A 67 5.67 -0.56 -6.31
CA HIS A 67 6.34 0.71 -6.58
C HIS A 67 5.37 1.81 -6.99
N ALA A 68 4.41 1.51 -7.86
CA ALA A 68 3.35 2.45 -8.22
C ALA A 68 2.56 2.89 -6.98
N GLU A 69 2.22 1.96 -6.09
CA GLU A 69 1.54 2.27 -4.84
C GLU A 69 2.39 3.18 -3.92
N PHE A 70 3.68 2.90 -3.80
CA PHE A 70 4.60 3.76 -3.03
C PHE A 70 4.65 5.19 -3.56
N ILE A 71 4.81 5.35 -4.88
CA ILE A 71 4.87 6.67 -5.54
C ILE A 71 3.55 7.41 -5.38
N LYS A 72 2.42 6.74 -5.63
CA LYS A 72 1.09 7.31 -5.42
C LYS A 72 0.90 7.76 -3.99
N LEU A 73 1.32 6.97 -3.00
CA LEU A 73 1.18 7.30 -1.58
C LEU A 73 2.03 8.52 -1.19
N ALA A 74 3.28 8.58 -1.65
CA ALA A 74 4.16 9.71 -1.39
C ALA A 74 3.56 11.02 -1.95
N THR A 75 3.07 10.99 -3.19
CA THR A 75 2.36 12.12 -3.82
C THR A 75 1.07 12.45 -3.06
N SER A 76 0.30 11.43 -2.68
CA SER A 76 -0.97 11.60 -1.97
C SER A 76 -0.81 12.29 -0.63
N ARG A 77 0.23 11.91 0.13
CA ARG A 77 0.59 12.56 1.39
C ARG A 77 0.92 14.04 1.17
N ALA A 78 1.65 14.38 0.12
CA ALA A 78 2.00 15.77 -0.20
C ALA A 78 0.78 16.63 -0.55
N ILE A 79 -0.21 16.07 -1.25
CA ILE A 79 -1.44 16.79 -1.64
C ILE A 79 -2.59 16.67 -0.62
N GLY A 80 -2.41 15.90 0.45
CA GLY A 80 -3.41 15.70 1.51
C GLY A 80 -4.62 14.83 1.13
N ARG A 81 -4.58 14.09 0.02
CA ARG A 81 -5.65 13.17 -0.44
C ARG A 81 -5.09 12.09 -1.36
N PRO A 82 -5.76 10.94 -1.54
CA PRO A 82 -5.33 9.96 -2.54
C PRO A 82 -5.25 10.58 -3.94
N PHE A 83 -4.09 10.43 -4.58
CA PHE A 83 -3.73 11.03 -5.87
C PHE A 83 -4.63 10.55 -7.00
N ASP A 84 -4.88 9.24 -7.05
CA ASP A 84 -5.67 8.55 -8.07
C ASP A 84 -7.17 8.48 -7.74
N ARG A 85 -7.64 9.20 -6.71
CA ARG A 85 -9.06 9.26 -6.35
C ARG A 85 -9.89 9.88 -7.49
N PRO A 86 -10.91 9.19 -8.03
CA PRO A 86 -11.80 9.78 -9.03
C PRO A 86 -12.68 10.86 -8.39
N GLU A 87 -12.40 12.13 -8.69
CA GLU A 87 -13.08 13.26 -8.04
C GLU A 87 -14.60 13.29 -8.28
N PRO A 88 -15.14 12.98 -9.48
CA PRO A 88 -16.60 12.91 -9.66
C PRO A 88 -17.29 11.87 -8.76
N VAL A 89 -16.63 10.74 -8.50
CA VAL A 89 -17.14 9.68 -7.61
C VAL A 89 -17.09 10.15 -6.16
N TRP A 90 -16.01 10.82 -5.77
CA TRP A 90 -15.90 11.41 -4.43
C TRP A 90 -16.93 12.51 -4.18
N SER A 91 -17.14 13.43 -5.12
CA SER A 91 -18.18 14.47 -5.00
C SER A 91 -19.58 13.88 -4.83
N ARG A 92 -19.85 12.73 -5.46
CA ARG A 92 -21.15 12.06 -5.37
C ARG A 92 -21.36 11.30 -4.06
N TYR A 93 -20.34 10.58 -3.58
CA TYR A 93 -20.50 9.62 -2.48
C TYR A 93 -19.74 10.00 -1.19
N GLY A 94 -18.73 10.86 -1.27
CA GLY A 94 -17.95 11.36 -0.13
C GLY A 94 -17.29 10.25 0.69
N GLY A 95 -16.93 9.13 0.05
CA GLY A 95 -16.40 7.94 0.76
C GLY A 95 -17.44 7.18 1.57
N LYS A 96 -18.73 7.54 1.48
CA LYS A 96 -19.82 6.87 2.17
C LYS A 96 -20.54 5.94 1.20
N ARG A 97 -20.74 4.69 1.64
CA ARG A 97 -21.56 3.73 0.89
C ARG A 97 -23.02 4.21 0.90
N PRO A 98 -23.65 4.47 -0.26
CA PRO A 98 -25.06 4.81 -0.31
C PRO A 98 -25.93 3.58 0.04
N PRO A 99 -27.14 3.77 0.56
CA PRO A 99 -28.10 2.68 0.72
C PRO A 99 -28.43 2.07 -0.64
N LEU A 100 -28.37 0.73 -0.73
CA LEU A 100 -28.71 0.01 -1.94
C LEU A 100 -30.23 0.07 -2.14
N LYS A 101 -30.67 0.68 -3.26
CA LYS A 101 -32.10 0.77 -3.60
C LYS A 101 -32.60 -0.48 -4.31
N ARG A 102 -31.72 -1.21 -5.00
CA ARG A 102 -32.01 -2.44 -5.73
C ARG A 102 -30.77 -3.33 -5.72
N VAL A 103 -30.97 -4.62 -5.60
CA VAL A 103 -29.96 -5.66 -5.79
C VAL A 103 -30.53 -6.63 -6.80
N PHE A 104 -29.79 -6.92 -7.85
CA PHE A 104 -30.12 -7.93 -8.84
C PHE A 104 -29.06 -9.03 -8.77
N TRP A 105 -29.49 -10.28 -8.83
CA TRP A 105 -28.67 -11.47 -8.91
C TRP A 105 -28.87 -12.12 -10.27
#